data_AF-A0A2S6F075-F1
#
_entry.id   AF-A0A2S6F075-F1
#
_cell.length_a   1.000
_cell.length_b   1.000
_cell.length_c   1.000
_cell.angle_alpha   90.00
_cell.angle_beta   90.00
_cell.angle_gamma   90.00
#
_symmetry.space_group_name_H-M   'P 1'
#
loop_
_entity.id
_entity.type
_entity.pdbx_description
1 polymer ?
#
loop_
_entity_poly.entity_id
_entity_poly.type
_entity_poly.pdbx_seq_one_letter_code
_entity_poly.pdbx_strand_id
1 'polypeptide(L)'
;MKRNALIIMLIYLTSNLAFADNLGKYTYEIACKSCHAPDLAKAIKAPPAFDKKAWKLRFKQAKIEAKNNPSQFETPMDYLLYNVKIGKGLMHHGGLCKEADVPNTDCSDEALIAAINYMRK
;
A
#
# COMPACT_ATOMS: atom_id res chain seq x y z
N MET A 1 -26.81 -21.75 -20.53
CA MET A 1 -26.68 -20.87 -19.33
C MET A 1 -25.25 -20.74 -18.78
N LYS A 2 -24.26 -21.58 -19.14
CA LYS A 2 -22.91 -21.52 -18.53
C LYS A 2 -21.96 -20.46 -19.13
N ARG A 3 -22.10 -20.11 -20.41
CA ARG A 3 -21.16 -19.20 -21.11
C ARG A 3 -21.30 -17.73 -20.68
N ASN A 4 -22.53 -17.24 -20.52
CA ASN A 4 -22.77 -15.84 -20.11
C ASN A 4 -22.39 -15.59 -18.65
N ALA A 5 -22.60 -16.56 -17.76
CA ALA A 5 -22.17 -16.46 -16.36
C ALA A 5 -20.63 -16.40 -16.24
N LEU A 6 -19.90 -17.16 -17.06
CA LEU A 6 -18.43 -17.16 -17.06
C LEU A 6 -17.86 -15.82 -17.58
N ILE A 7 -18.45 -15.27 -18.64
CA ILE A 7 -18.03 -13.97 -19.21
C ILE A 7 -18.30 -12.84 -18.21
N ILE A 8 -19.47 -12.82 -17.57
CA ILE A 8 -19.81 -11.83 -16.56
C ILE A 8 -18.83 -11.92 -15.38
N MET A 9 -18.53 -13.12 -14.88
CA MET A 9 -17.57 -13.32 -13.78
C MET A 9 -16.16 -12.84 -14.14
N LEU A 10 -15.70 -13.08 -15.37
CA LEU A 10 -14.40 -12.61 -15.87
C LEU A 10 -14.35 -11.08 -15.95
N ILE A 11 -15.40 -10.42 -16.44
CA ILE A 11 -15.47 -8.96 -16.54
C ILE A 11 -15.40 -8.33 -15.14
N TYR A 12 -16.16 -8.85 -14.18
CA TYR A 12 -16.11 -8.39 -12.78
C TYR A 12 -14.73 -8.59 -12.13
N LEU A 13 -14.01 -9.66 -12.43
CA LEU A 13 -12.69 -9.88 -11.85
C LEU A 13 -11.66 -8.88 -12.42
N THR A 14 -11.72 -8.58 -13.71
CA THR A 14 -10.79 -7.65 -14.36
C THR A 14 -11.00 -6.19 -14.00
N SER A 15 -12.25 -5.76 -13.78
CA SER A 15 -12.54 -4.36 -13.43
C SER A 15 -12.00 -4.01 -12.04
N ASN A 16 -12.19 -4.87 -11.05
CA ASN A 16 -11.69 -4.65 -9.68
C ASN A 16 -10.16 -4.49 -9.62
N LEU A 17 -9.42 -5.24 -10.44
CA LEU A 17 -7.95 -5.12 -10.52
C LEU A 17 -7.50 -3.78 -11.11
N ALA A 18 -8.18 -3.29 -12.16
CA ALA A 18 -7.86 -2.01 -12.78
C ALA A 18 -8.16 -0.81 -11.86
N PHE A 19 -9.26 -0.86 -11.10
CA PHE A 19 -9.60 0.17 -10.11
C PHE A 19 -8.61 0.21 -8.94
N ALA A 20 -8.21 -0.93 -8.40
CA ALA A 20 -7.22 -1.00 -7.33
C ALA A 20 -5.84 -0.49 -7.78
N ASP A 21 -5.44 -0.76 -9.03
CA ASP A 21 -4.19 -0.24 -9.60
C ASP A 21 -4.21 1.29 -9.75
N ASN A 22 -5.32 1.85 -10.19
CA ASN A 22 -5.48 3.31 -10.27
C ASN A 22 -5.50 3.97 -8.88
N LEU A 23 -6.18 3.37 -7.89
CA LEU A 23 -6.22 3.88 -6.53
C LEU A 23 -4.82 3.85 -5.89
N GLY A 24 -4.12 2.72 -5.96
CA GLY A 24 -2.80 2.58 -5.36
C GLY A 24 -1.75 3.50 -5.99
N LYS A 25 -1.81 3.68 -7.33
CA LYS A 25 -0.97 4.66 -8.02
C LYS A 25 -1.28 6.09 -7.58
N TYR A 26 -2.57 6.46 -7.55
CA TYR A 26 -2.99 7.81 -7.17
C TYR A 26 -2.54 8.15 -5.74
N THR A 27 -2.84 7.29 -4.77
CA THR A 27 -2.42 7.47 -3.37
C THR A 27 -0.90 7.52 -3.23
N TYR A 28 -0.16 6.69 -3.98
CA TYR A 28 1.30 6.79 -4.02
C TYR A 28 1.76 8.16 -4.53
N GLU A 29 1.20 8.66 -5.63
CA GLU A 29 1.63 9.91 -6.25
C GLU A 29 1.41 11.13 -5.35
N ILE A 30 0.28 11.19 -4.66
CA ILE A 30 -0.08 12.36 -3.83
C ILE A 30 0.52 12.33 -2.43
N ALA A 31 0.81 11.14 -1.88
CA ALA A 31 1.21 11.00 -0.47
C ALA A 31 2.59 10.34 -0.31
N CYS A 32 2.77 9.14 -0.86
CA CYS A 32 3.92 8.30 -0.53
C CYS A 32 5.20 8.64 -1.33
N LYS A 33 5.05 9.14 -2.55
CA LYS A 33 6.14 9.35 -3.52
C LYS A 33 7.22 10.30 -3.00
N SER A 34 6.83 11.31 -2.22
CA SER A 34 7.74 12.29 -1.61
C SER A 34 8.84 11.66 -0.74
N CYS A 35 8.66 10.42 -0.26
CA CYS A 35 9.66 9.69 0.48
C CYS A 35 10.06 8.37 -0.18
N HIS A 36 9.13 7.69 -0.86
CA HIS A 36 9.35 6.35 -1.41
C HIS A 36 9.82 6.34 -2.87
N ALA A 37 9.93 7.49 -3.54
CA ALA A 37 10.50 7.54 -4.89
C ALA A 37 11.90 6.90 -4.93
N PRO A 38 12.22 6.06 -5.94
CA PRO A 38 13.47 5.28 -5.98
C PRO A 38 14.74 6.11 -5.73
N ASP A 39 14.80 7.31 -6.31
CA ASP A 39 15.98 8.17 -6.26
C ASP A 39 16.21 8.81 -4.88
N LEU A 40 15.14 8.99 -4.09
CA LEU A 40 15.18 9.66 -2.79
C LEU A 40 15.18 8.66 -1.62
N ALA A 41 14.41 7.58 -1.73
CA ALA A 41 14.12 6.67 -0.63
C ALA A 41 15.39 6.12 0.03
N LYS A 42 16.41 5.80 -0.76
CA LYS A 42 17.68 5.27 -0.26
C LYS A 42 18.42 6.29 0.62
N ALA A 43 18.39 7.57 0.26
CA ALA A 43 19.08 8.63 1.01
C ALA A 43 18.43 8.85 2.39
N ILE A 44 17.10 8.75 2.46
CA ILE A 44 16.34 8.92 3.71
C ILE A 44 16.00 7.61 4.42
N LYS A 45 16.59 6.48 3.98
CA LYS A 45 16.39 5.13 4.53
C LYS A 45 14.93 4.63 4.49
N ALA A 46 14.10 5.16 3.61
CA ALA A 46 12.79 4.59 3.28
C ALA A 46 12.95 3.35 2.36
N PRO A 47 12.03 2.37 2.38
CA PRO A 47 12.02 1.31 1.37
C PRO A 47 11.65 1.91 0.00
N PRO A 48 12.53 1.82 -1.01
CA PRO A 48 12.24 2.38 -2.33
C PRO A 48 11.03 1.70 -2.97
N ALA A 49 10.14 2.48 -3.57
CA ALA A 49 9.09 1.94 -4.42
C ALA A 49 9.71 1.11 -5.55
N PHE A 50 9.06 -0.01 -5.87
CA PHE A 50 9.44 -0.98 -6.90
C PHE A 50 10.78 -1.70 -6.66
N ASP A 51 11.39 -1.53 -5.48
CA ASP A 51 12.48 -2.40 -5.02
C ASP A 51 11.90 -3.67 -4.38
N LYS A 52 11.74 -4.70 -5.21
CA LYS A 52 11.23 -6.02 -4.79
C LYS A 52 12.01 -6.62 -3.63
N LYS A 53 13.33 -6.40 -3.53
CA LYS A 53 14.14 -6.95 -2.44
C LYS A 53 13.86 -6.22 -1.14
N ALA A 54 13.79 -4.89 -1.18
CA ALA A 54 13.44 -4.08 -0.02
C ALA A 54 12.05 -4.43 0.51
N TRP A 55 11.05 -4.47 -0.37
CA TRP A 55 9.67 -4.81 0.03
C TRP A 55 9.52 -6.25 0.53
N LYS A 56 10.21 -7.22 -0.09
CA LYS A 56 10.23 -8.61 0.42
C LYS A 56 10.76 -8.68 1.86
N LEU A 57 11.80 -7.91 2.17
CA LEU A 57 12.34 -7.83 3.54
C LEU A 57 11.31 -7.21 4.50
N ARG A 58 10.64 -6.11 4.11
CA ARG A 58 9.61 -5.47 4.93
C ARG A 58 8.44 -6.42 5.23
N PHE A 59 7.94 -7.14 4.23
CA PHE A 59 6.87 -8.13 4.43
C PHE A 59 7.34 -9.33 5.28
N LYS A 60 8.60 -9.75 5.18
CA LYS A 60 9.16 -10.79 6.07
C LYS A 60 9.16 -10.33 7.53
N GLN A 61 9.58 -9.09 7.79
CA GLN A 61 9.54 -8.50 9.13
C GLN A 61 8.11 -8.38 9.63
N ALA A 62 7.21 -7.82 8.83
CA ALA A 62 5.80 -7.68 9.17
C ALA A 62 5.13 -9.02 9.50
N LYS A 63 5.50 -10.10 8.81
CA LYS A 63 5.02 -11.45 9.11
C LYS A 63 5.47 -11.96 10.48
N ILE A 64 6.69 -11.64 10.88
CA ILE A 64 7.21 -11.99 12.22
C ILE A 64 6.43 -11.19 13.28
N GLU A 65 6.21 -9.90 13.05
CA GLU A 65 5.50 -9.01 13.97
C GLU A 65 4.04 -9.42 14.16
N ALA A 66 3.33 -9.77 13.08
CA ALA A 66 1.97 -10.27 13.16
C ALA A 66 1.90 -11.62 13.90
N LYS A 67 2.87 -12.51 13.69
CA LYS A 67 2.96 -13.77 14.44
C LYS A 67 3.18 -13.55 15.94
N ASN A 68 3.97 -12.54 16.31
CA ASN A 68 4.27 -12.24 17.71
C ASN A 68 3.12 -11.50 18.41
N ASN A 69 2.28 -10.80 17.66
CA ASN A 69 1.19 -9.96 18.20
C ASN A 69 -0.15 -10.25 17.49
N PRO A 70 -0.66 -11.50 17.54
CA PRO A 70 -1.81 -11.94 16.74
C PRO A 70 -3.13 -11.29 17.16
N SER A 71 -3.23 -10.74 18.37
CA SER A 71 -4.40 -9.97 18.81
C SER A 71 -4.47 -8.56 18.20
N GLN A 72 -3.35 -8.06 17.67
CA GLN A 72 -3.25 -6.71 17.11
C GLN A 72 -3.14 -6.73 15.58
N PHE A 73 -2.47 -7.73 15.01
CA PHE A 73 -2.26 -7.85 13.56
C PHE A 73 -2.58 -9.27 13.11
N GLU A 74 -3.65 -9.41 12.33
CA GLU A 74 -4.04 -10.70 11.75
C GLU A 74 -3.10 -11.04 10.57
N THR A 75 -2.72 -10.03 9.79
CA THR A 75 -1.91 -10.17 8.60
C THR A 75 -0.64 -9.30 8.64
N PRO A 76 0.38 -9.62 7.82
CA PRO A 76 1.52 -8.71 7.62
C PRO A 76 1.10 -7.35 7.06
N MET A 77 0.00 -7.27 6.31
CA MET A 77 -0.48 -6.01 5.77
C MET A 77 -1.02 -5.12 6.90
N ASP A 78 -1.72 -5.69 7.89
CA ASP A 78 -2.28 -4.94 9.02
C ASP A 78 -1.16 -4.24 9.80
N TYR A 79 -0.04 -4.94 10.01
CA TYR A 79 1.14 -4.35 10.63
C TYR A 79 1.70 -3.18 9.80
N LEU A 80 1.82 -3.35 8.47
CA LEU A 80 2.34 -2.28 7.60
C LEU A 80 1.39 -1.08 7.57
N LEU A 81 0.09 -1.32 7.40
CA LEU A 81 -0.95 -0.30 7.41
C LEU A 81 -0.98 0.44 8.75
N TYR A 82 -0.92 -0.27 9.88
CA TYR A 82 -0.83 0.33 11.21
C TYR A 82 0.34 1.31 11.28
N ASN A 83 1.54 0.89 10.85
CA ASN A 83 2.71 1.77 10.85
C ASN A 83 2.56 2.97 9.91
N VAL A 84 1.88 2.84 8.76
CA VAL A 84 1.55 3.99 7.91
C VAL A 84 0.65 4.97 8.66
N LYS A 85 -0.40 4.47 9.34
CA LYS A 85 -1.36 5.30 10.08
C LYS A 85 -0.70 6.00 11.27
N ILE A 86 0.08 5.29 12.07
CA ILE A 86 0.71 5.82 13.29
C ILE A 86 2.11 6.39 13.08
N GLY A 87 2.66 6.35 11.87
CA GLY A 87 4.04 6.74 11.60
C GLY A 87 5.07 5.76 12.17
N LYS A 88 6.27 5.74 11.58
CA LYS A 88 7.41 4.94 12.08
C LYS A 88 8.74 5.49 11.58
N GLY A 89 9.62 5.85 12.52
CA GLY A 89 10.90 6.48 12.19
C GLY A 89 10.67 7.85 11.55
N LEU A 90 11.15 8.04 10.32
CA LEU A 90 10.95 9.28 9.55
C LEU A 90 9.62 9.29 8.77
N MET A 91 8.86 8.20 8.77
CA MET A 91 7.56 8.17 8.11
C MET A 91 6.51 8.85 8.97
N HIS A 92 5.93 9.93 8.46
CA HIS A 92 4.87 10.70 9.14
C HIS A 92 3.58 9.88 9.28
N HIS A 93 2.76 10.26 10.27
CA HIS A 93 1.41 9.73 10.46
C HIS A 93 0.59 9.85 9.17
N GLY A 94 -0.13 8.79 8.81
CA GLY A 94 -0.93 8.74 7.59
C GLY A 94 -0.12 8.82 6.28
N GLY A 95 1.21 8.76 6.32
CA GLY A 95 2.05 8.86 5.13
C GLY A 95 1.91 10.17 4.36
N LEU A 96 1.62 11.28 5.06
CA LEU A 96 1.33 12.60 4.49
C LEU A 96 0.04 12.68 3.64
N CYS A 97 -0.84 11.68 3.72
CA CYS A 97 -2.02 11.63 2.86
C CYS A 97 -3.00 12.77 3.14
N LYS A 98 -3.21 13.16 4.40
CA LYS A 98 -4.12 14.27 4.75
C LYS A 98 -3.51 15.64 4.49
N GLU A 99 -2.19 15.68 4.40
CA GLU A 99 -1.37 16.85 4.15
C GLU A 99 -1.17 17.11 2.66
N ALA A 100 -1.64 16.21 1.79
CA ALA A 100 -1.66 16.44 0.35
C ALA A 100 -2.65 17.56 0.03
N ASP A 101 -2.15 18.67 -0.53
CA ASP A 101 -2.94 19.82 -0.97
C ASP A 101 -3.67 19.51 -2.29
N VAL A 102 -4.56 18.51 -2.24
CA VAL A 102 -5.42 18.11 -3.36
C VAL A 102 -6.86 17.93 -2.87
N PRO A 103 -7.87 18.33 -3.66
CA PRO A 103 -9.26 18.14 -3.29
C PRO A 103 -9.64 16.65 -3.32
N ASN A 104 -10.54 16.24 -2.42
CA ASN A 104 -11.10 14.89 -2.34
C ASN A 104 -10.05 13.77 -2.11
N THR A 105 -9.04 14.03 -1.29
CA THR A 105 -8.00 13.04 -0.96
C THR A 105 -8.59 11.82 -0.24
N ASP A 106 -8.47 10.64 -0.84
CA ASP A 106 -8.84 9.37 -0.22
C ASP A 106 -7.66 8.80 0.58
N CYS A 107 -7.78 8.90 1.91
CA CYS A 107 -6.84 8.32 2.88
C CYS A 107 -7.44 7.13 3.63
N SER A 108 -8.39 6.42 3.02
CA SER A 108 -8.95 5.20 3.55
C SER A 108 -7.89 4.10 3.72
N ASP A 109 -8.21 3.12 4.56
CA ASP A 109 -7.35 1.96 4.74
C ASP A 109 -7.18 1.21 3.40
N GLU A 110 -8.23 1.16 2.57
CA GLU A 110 -8.19 0.61 1.21
C GLU A 110 -7.18 1.34 0.31
N ALA A 111 -7.19 2.68 0.33
CA ALA A 111 -6.28 3.51 -0.46
C ALA A 111 -4.81 3.31 -0.03
N LEU A 112 -4.55 3.29 1.28
CA LEU A 112 -3.20 3.07 1.82
C LEU A 112 -2.70 1.64 1.55
N ILE A 113 -3.56 0.62 1.69
CA ILE A 113 -3.23 -0.76 1.31
C ILE A 113 -2.92 -0.84 -0.18
N ALA A 114 -3.73 -0.20 -1.03
CA ALA A 114 -3.51 -0.16 -2.47
C ALA A 114 -2.17 0.50 -2.81
N ALA A 115 -1.78 1.57 -2.12
CA ALA A 115 -0.48 2.23 -2.29
C ALA A 115 0.70 1.34 -1.87
N ILE A 116 0.59 0.63 -0.74
CA ILE A 116 1.61 -0.36 -0.32
C ILE A 116 1.74 -1.46 -1.39
N ASN A 117 0.60 -1.96 -1.89
CA ASN A 117 0.57 -2.96 -2.95
C ASN A 117 1.14 -2.44 -4.27
N TYR A 118 0.93 -1.16 -4.60
CA TYR A 118 1.52 -0.51 -5.77
C TYR A 118 3.05 -0.41 -5.63
N MET A 119 3.55 0.08 -4.49
CA MET A 119 4.99 0.25 -4.26
C MET A 119 5.76 -1.07 -4.19
N ARG A 120 5.16 -2.19 -3.78
CA ARG A 120 5.85 -3.50 -3.72
C ARG A 120 5.97 -4.24 -5.05
N LYS A 121 5.38 -3.71 -6.14
CA LYS A 121 5.34 -4.37 -7.45
C LYS A 121 6.72 -4.58 -8.07
#